data_AF-A0A1Q7L069-F1
#
_entry.id   AF-A0A1Q7L069-F1
#
_cell.length_a   1.000
_cell.length_b   1.000
_cell.length_c   1.000
_cell.angle_alpha   90.00
_cell.angle_beta   90.00
_cell.angle_gamma   90.00
#
_symmetry.space_group_name_H-M   'P 1'
#
loop_
_entity.id
_entity.type
_entity.pdbx_description
1 polymer ?
#
loop_
_entity_poly.entity_id
_entity_poly.type
_entity_poly.pdbx_seq_one_letter_code
_entity_poly.pdbx_strand_id
1 'polypeptide(L)'
;MNSAEERARVQPVVQSNQIIHVLDEKSVIELAWQVMPATFKCLGSIPSARWKYRPGSVRVVGPTICTMDMVKYAVAQAREAGEIIIGSQHGAGYGDTMQSIVHFVEFNLDGFITWGWRSHPFCKANFIPLPSPLLSRRSHCGRSEELLFIGASAPLVRQAWDNWPETRGIFNYLFFKETFLIALGEKLIEKVLYRPQLGEGNLNELPFLQARFPNLRILDVLPEKRLYSSRLVILDNPSTMLSISLAANVPTICFWKPVDWEMTDEANMLYGRLNTAGILHSDPASAARKVQEIWPDVQGWWASENVQAARREWCREHAYSSPHWLWIWIRTLWQLELVEEPV
;
A
#
# COMPACT_ATOMS: atom_id res chain seq x y z
N MET A 1 -1.17 -62.92 15.91
CA MET A 1 -0.76 -63.41 14.59
C MET A 1 -1.90 -63.11 13.63
N ASN A 2 -1.64 -62.28 12.61
CA ASN A 2 -2.37 -62.02 11.36
C ASN A 2 -3.91 -61.92 11.42
N SER A 3 -4.58 -60.97 10.78
CA SER A 3 -4.27 -60.13 9.61
C SER A 3 -5.30 -59.00 9.62
N ALA A 4 -4.90 -57.73 9.52
CA ALA A 4 -5.08 -56.97 8.29
C ALA A 4 -6.46 -57.17 7.61
N GLU A 5 -7.53 -56.64 8.21
CA GLU A 5 -8.83 -56.49 7.56
C GLU A 5 -9.12 -55.01 7.28
N GLU A 6 -8.99 -54.68 6.00
CA GLU A 6 -9.72 -53.69 5.20
C GLU A 6 -9.91 -52.28 5.77
N ARG A 7 -8.83 -51.49 5.74
CA ARG A 7 -8.97 -50.09 5.31
C ARG A 7 -9.05 -50.07 3.78
N ALA A 8 -10.25 -49.95 3.24
CA ALA A 8 -10.46 -49.66 1.83
C ALA A 8 -9.62 -48.43 1.44
N ARG A 9 -8.51 -48.66 0.75
CA ARG A 9 -7.73 -47.59 0.11
C ARG A 9 -8.58 -47.10 -1.05
N VAL A 10 -9.22 -45.95 -0.88
CA VAL A 10 -9.82 -45.19 -1.98
C VAL A 10 -8.66 -44.84 -2.92
N GLN A 11 -8.50 -45.63 -3.99
CA GLN A 11 -7.60 -45.26 -5.07
C GLN A 11 -8.32 -44.29 -6.00
N PRO A 12 -7.66 -43.20 -6.44
CA PRO A 12 -8.27 -42.29 -7.38
C PRO A 12 -8.46 -42.99 -8.73
N VAL A 13 -9.71 -43.10 -9.16
CA VAL A 13 -10.05 -43.52 -10.52
C VAL A 13 -9.90 -42.30 -11.42
N VAL A 14 -8.85 -42.28 -12.24
CA VAL A 14 -8.66 -41.25 -13.25
C VAL A 14 -9.52 -41.63 -14.46
N GLN A 15 -10.71 -41.05 -14.56
CA GLN A 15 -11.45 -40.94 -15.82
C GLN A 15 -11.40 -39.49 -16.27
N SER A 16 -10.74 -39.23 -17.41
CA SER A 16 -10.77 -37.99 -18.21
C SER A 16 -10.54 -36.67 -17.45
N ASN A 17 -9.32 -36.10 -17.48
CA ASN A 17 -8.94 -34.69 -17.19
C ASN A 17 -9.59 -33.97 -15.98
N GLN A 18 -10.30 -34.66 -15.10
CA GLN A 18 -10.87 -34.18 -13.87
C GLN A 18 -10.43 -35.15 -12.79
N ILE A 19 -9.64 -34.66 -11.84
CA ILE A 19 -9.34 -35.42 -10.64
C ILE A 19 -10.60 -35.33 -9.78
N ILE A 20 -11.47 -36.35 -9.85
CA ILE A 20 -12.58 -36.51 -8.91
C ILE A 20 -12.01 -37.19 -7.66
N HIS A 21 -11.41 -36.41 -6.76
CA HIS A 21 -11.21 -36.88 -5.41
C HIS A 21 -12.58 -36.91 -4.73
N VAL A 22 -13.16 -38.09 -4.57
CA VAL A 22 -14.24 -38.28 -3.60
C VAL A 22 -13.58 -38.21 -2.23
N LEU A 23 -13.44 -36.99 -1.71
CA LEU A 23 -13.09 -36.79 -0.31
C LEU A 23 -14.26 -37.35 0.51
N ASP A 24 -13.98 -38.30 1.39
CA ASP A 24 -14.99 -38.75 2.34
C ASP A 24 -15.41 -37.60 3.26
N GLU A 25 -16.61 -37.70 3.83
CA GLU A 25 -17.20 -36.64 4.68
C GLU A 25 -16.23 -36.16 5.77
N LYS A 26 -15.46 -37.07 6.39
CA LYS A 26 -14.50 -36.72 7.44
C LYS A 26 -13.34 -35.90 6.88
N SER A 27 -12.80 -36.27 5.73
CA SER A 27 -11.76 -35.51 5.02
C SER A 27 -12.25 -34.10 4.63
N VAL A 28 -13.51 -33.98 4.17
CA VAL A 28 -14.13 -32.68 3.85
C VAL A 28 -14.29 -31.82 5.11
N ILE A 29 -14.79 -32.40 6.20
CA ILE A 29 -14.94 -31.71 7.49
C ILE A 29 -13.57 -31.27 8.03
N GLU A 30 -12.55 -32.11 7.95
CA GLU A 30 -11.21 -31.78 8.42
C GLU A 30 -10.59 -30.65 7.59
N LEU A 31 -10.71 -30.71 6.26
CA LEU A 31 -10.27 -29.62 5.37
C LEU A 31 -11.03 -28.32 5.67
N ALA A 32 -12.35 -28.38 5.83
CA ALA A 32 -13.17 -27.24 6.22
C ALA A 32 -12.68 -26.63 7.54
N TRP A 33 -12.41 -27.46 8.55
CA TRP A 33 -11.83 -27.01 9.83
C TRP A 33 -10.43 -26.43 9.69
N GLN A 34 -9.61 -26.90 8.75
CA GLN A 34 -8.27 -26.35 8.54
C GLN A 34 -8.32 -24.97 7.89
N VAL A 35 -9.16 -24.78 6.86
CA VAL A 35 -9.30 -23.51 6.13
C VAL A 35 -10.21 -22.50 6.82
N MET A 36 -11.02 -22.93 7.80
CA MET A 36 -11.88 -22.03 8.57
C MET A 36 -11.02 -20.97 9.30
N PRO A 37 -11.41 -19.68 9.28
CA PRO A 37 -10.64 -18.65 9.97
C PRO A 37 -10.57 -18.95 11.48
N ALA A 38 -9.44 -18.65 12.11
CA ALA A 38 -9.17 -19.02 13.51
C ALA A 38 -10.25 -18.50 14.47
N THR A 39 -10.84 -17.36 14.17
CA THR A 39 -11.91 -16.73 14.96
C THR A 39 -13.20 -17.53 14.92
N PHE A 40 -13.54 -18.14 13.78
CA PHE A 40 -14.71 -19.00 13.66
C PHE A 40 -14.55 -20.31 14.44
N LYS A 41 -13.32 -20.83 14.55
CA LYS A 41 -13.02 -22.02 15.36
C LYS A 41 -13.29 -21.80 16.86
N CYS A 42 -13.27 -20.55 17.29
CA CYS A 42 -13.37 -20.16 18.69
C CYS A 42 -14.63 -19.33 18.99
N LEU A 43 -15.64 -19.29 18.11
CA LEU A 43 -16.84 -18.45 18.24
C LEU A 43 -17.51 -18.49 19.62
N GLY A 44 -17.63 -19.66 20.24
CA GLY A 44 -18.22 -19.81 21.58
C GLY A 44 -17.39 -19.23 22.74
N SER A 45 -16.14 -18.86 22.47
CA SER A 45 -15.18 -18.29 23.44
C SER A 45 -14.89 -16.80 23.21
N ILE A 46 -15.40 -16.21 22.13
CA ILE A 46 -15.29 -14.77 21.87
C ILE A 46 -16.26 -14.06 22.82
N PRO A 47 -15.78 -13.27 23.78
CA PRO A 47 -16.67 -12.61 24.73
C PRO A 47 -17.54 -11.60 23.99
N SER A 48 -18.84 -11.86 23.87
CA SER A 48 -19.82 -10.90 23.34
C SER A 48 -19.81 -9.58 24.11
N ALA A 49 -19.44 -9.62 25.40
CA ALA A 49 -19.34 -8.47 26.29
C ALA A 49 -18.14 -7.53 26.01
N ARG A 50 -17.27 -7.83 25.04
CA ARG A 50 -16.04 -7.04 24.83
C ARG A 50 -16.33 -5.66 24.22
N TRP A 51 -17.43 -5.50 23.51
CA TRP A 51 -17.75 -4.26 22.78
C TRP A 51 -19.16 -3.77 23.08
N LYS A 52 -19.29 -2.46 23.24
CA LYS A 52 -20.59 -1.78 23.35
C LYS A 52 -20.92 -1.16 22.01
N TYR A 53 -22.12 -1.47 21.51
CA TYR A 53 -22.64 -0.94 20.25
C TYR A 53 -23.71 0.11 20.51
N ARG A 54 -23.84 1.08 19.60
CA ARG A 54 -24.76 2.23 19.70
C ARG A 54 -25.48 2.43 18.37
N PRO A 55 -26.75 2.00 18.24
CA PRO A 55 -27.53 2.18 17.03
C PRO A 55 -27.50 3.64 16.53
N GLY A 56 -27.37 3.84 15.22
CA GLY A 56 -27.28 5.15 14.58
C GLY A 56 -25.94 5.88 14.74
N SER A 57 -24.98 5.33 15.49
CA SER A 57 -23.66 5.94 15.62
C SER A 57 -22.71 5.54 14.49
N VAL A 58 -21.79 6.45 14.15
CA VAL A 58 -20.73 6.19 13.17
C VAL A 58 -19.55 5.49 13.83
N ARG A 59 -19.14 4.35 13.26
CA ARG A 59 -17.90 3.65 13.58
C ARG A 59 -16.93 3.74 12.42
N VAL A 60 -15.81 4.42 12.65
CA VAL A 60 -14.68 4.41 11.70
C VAL A 60 -13.82 3.17 11.97
N VAL A 61 -13.52 2.42 10.91
CA VAL A 61 -12.72 1.20 10.95
C VAL A 61 -11.51 1.39 10.04
N GLY A 62 -10.34 1.07 10.59
CA GLY A 62 -9.09 1.11 9.83
C GLY A 62 -8.98 -0.01 8.79
N PRO A 63 -7.86 -0.04 8.05
CA PRO A 63 -7.61 -0.96 6.92
C PRO A 63 -7.14 -2.34 7.39
N THR A 64 -7.79 -2.87 8.43
CA THR A 64 -7.48 -4.17 9.01
C THR A 64 -8.62 -5.15 8.83
N ILE A 65 -9.75 -4.72 8.27
CA ILE A 65 -10.90 -5.58 8.03
C ILE A 65 -10.55 -6.70 7.05
N CYS A 66 -9.65 -6.48 6.09
CA CYS A 66 -9.23 -7.55 5.16
C CYS A 66 -8.40 -8.65 5.87
N THR A 67 -7.62 -8.28 6.88
CA THR A 67 -6.54 -9.13 7.43
C THR A 67 -6.79 -9.64 8.85
N MET A 68 -7.65 -8.98 9.63
CA MET A 68 -7.88 -9.31 11.04
C MET A 68 -9.31 -9.80 11.28
N ASP A 69 -9.46 -11.11 11.47
CA ASP A 69 -10.76 -11.76 11.65
C ASP A 69 -11.56 -11.23 12.86
N MET A 70 -10.88 -10.87 13.95
CA MET A 70 -11.54 -10.24 15.11
C MET A 70 -12.15 -8.87 14.77
N VAL A 71 -11.53 -8.13 13.86
CA VAL A 71 -12.08 -6.85 13.38
C VAL A 71 -13.30 -7.10 12.50
N LYS A 72 -13.24 -8.09 11.60
CA LYS A 72 -14.39 -8.51 10.78
C LYS A 72 -15.61 -8.85 11.65
N TYR A 73 -15.40 -9.67 12.68
CA TYR A 73 -16.46 -10.07 13.59
C TYR A 73 -17.06 -8.88 14.36
N ALA A 74 -16.23 -7.99 14.90
CA ALA A 74 -16.69 -6.79 15.60
C ALA A 74 -17.48 -5.83 14.68
N VAL A 75 -17.04 -5.69 13.42
CA VAL A 75 -17.73 -4.89 12.41
C VAL A 75 -19.09 -5.47 12.05
N ALA A 76 -19.18 -6.80 11.87
CA ALA A 76 -20.44 -7.47 11.60
C ALA A 76 -21.44 -7.26 12.74
N GLN A 77 -21.02 -7.45 14.00
CA GLN A 77 -21.87 -7.20 15.17
C GLN A 77 -22.29 -5.73 15.31
N ALA A 78 -21.39 -4.78 15.05
CA ALA A 78 -21.70 -3.36 15.06
C ALA A 78 -22.77 -3.02 14.02
N ARG A 79 -22.64 -3.58 12.82
CA ARG A 79 -23.63 -3.41 11.74
C ARG A 79 -24.99 -4.00 12.12
N GLU A 80 -25.03 -5.22 12.65
CA GLU A 80 -26.28 -5.84 13.15
C GLU A 80 -26.93 -5.02 14.28
N ALA A 81 -26.13 -4.39 15.12
CA ALA A 81 -26.61 -3.48 16.16
C ALA A 81 -27.05 -2.10 15.64
N GLY A 82 -27.04 -1.88 14.32
CA GLY A 82 -27.51 -0.66 13.67
C GLY A 82 -26.50 0.49 13.64
N GLU A 83 -25.19 0.23 13.78
CA GLU A 83 -24.16 1.24 13.55
C GLU A 83 -23.89 1.46 12.05
N ILE A 84 -23.38 2.65 11.73
CA ILE A 84 -22.92 3.04 10.39
C ILE A 84 -21.42 2.78 10.33
N ILE A 85 -21.00 1.89 9.44
CA ILE A 85 -19.60 1.45 9.34
C ILE A 85 -18.90 2.21 8.22
N ILE A 86 -17.86 2.96 8.57
CA ILE A 86 -17.07 3.73 7.61
C ILE A 86 -15.64 3.20 7.61
N GLY A 87 -15.19 2.70 6.46
CA GLY A 87 -13.81 2.31 6.24
C GLY A 87 -12.88 3.52 6.07
N SER A 88 -11.58 3.33 6.21
CA SER A 88 -10.60 4.38 5.91
C SER A 88 -9.38 3.84 5.19
N GLN A 89 -8.96 4.54 4.14
CA GLN A 89 -7.75 4.26 3.38
C GLN A 89 -6.51 4.09 4.27
N HIS A 90 -5.65 3.10 3.98
CA HIS A 90 -4.37 2.96 4.66
C HIS A 90 -3.33 3.95 4.12
N GLY A 91 -3.04 3.82 2.83
CA GLY A 91 -1.94 4.48 2.14
C GLY A 91 -2.15 4.43 0.64
N ALA A 92 -1.09 4.18 -0.13
CA ALA A 92 -1.22 4.00 -1.59
C ALA A 92 -1.99 2.71 -1.94
N GLY A 93 -2.40 2.56 -3.20
CA GLY A 93 -2.96 1.30 -3.68
C GLY A 93 -4.49 1.19 -3.65
N TYR A 94 -5.19 2.33 -3.53
CA TYR A 94 -6.65 2.37 -3.33
C TYR A 94 -7.37 3.02 -4.51
N GLY A 95 -7.33 4.34 -4.60
CA GLY A 95 -8.01 5.10 -5.67
C GLY A 95 -7.19 5.21 -6.96
N ASP A 96 -5.90 4.88 -6.89
CA ASP A 96 -4.94 5.00 -7.98
C ASP A 96 -4.74 3.71 -8.78
N THR A 97 -5.27 2.58 -8.30
CA THR A 97 -5.03 1.24 -8.87
C THR A 97 -6.26 0.66 -9.53
N MET A 98 -6.07 -0.16 -10.56
CA MET A 98 -7.20 -0.75 -11.29
C MET A 98 -7.93 -1.81 -10.46
N GLN A 99 -7.19 -2.60 -9.69
CA GLN A 99 -7.72 -3.69 -8.87
C GLN A 99 -6.96 -3.80 -7.55
N SER A 100 -7.71 -4.04 -6.47
CA SER A 100 -7.16 -4.38 -5.16
C SER A 100 -8.19 -5.17 -4.36
N ILE A 101 -7.74 -6.09 -3.50
CA ILE A 101 -8.63 -6.83 -2.59
C ILE A 101 -9.50 -5.90 -1.73
N VAL A 102 -8.98 -4.72 -1.38
CA VAL A 102 -9.72 -3.73 -0.58
C VAL A 102 -10.96 -3.21 -1.31
N HIS A 103 -10.98 -3.22 -2.64
CA HIS A 103 -12.13 -2.82 -3.44
C HIS A 103 -13.35 -3.73 -3.21
N PHE A 104 -13.11 -5.00 -2.90
CA PHE A 104 -14.17 -5.99 -2.66
C PHE A 104 -14.65 -6.03 -1.21
N VAL A 105 -13.85 -5.53 -0.27
CA VAL A 105 -14.15 -5.63 1.16
C VAL A 105 -14.48 -4.26 1.75
N GLU A 106 -13.56 -3.30 1.62
CA GLU A 106 -13.65 -2.01 2.30
C GLU A 106 -14.59 -1.03 1.60
N PHE A 107 -14.71 -1.10 0.26
CA PHE A 107 -15.61 -0.21 -0.49
C PHE A 107 -17.08 -0.61 -0.39
N ASN A 108 -17.38 -1.81 0.12
CA ASN A 108 -18.75 -2.30 0.35
C ASN A 108 -19.31 -1.96 1.74
N LEU A 109 -18.59 -1.13 2.51
CA LEU A 109 -19.08 -0.59 3.79
C LEU A 109 -20.05 0.60 3.53
N ASP A 110 -20.71 1.12 4.57
CA ASP A 110 -21.66 2.25 4.44
C ASP A 110 -21.00 3.53 3.89
N GLY A 111 -19.69 3.66 4.08
CA GLY A 111 -18.87 4.67 3.44
C GLY A 111 -17.39 4.33 3.53
N PHE A 112 -16.58 5.03 2.73
CA PHE A 112 -15.14 4.82 2.70
C PHE A 112 -14.40 6.15 2.63
N ILE A 113 -13.60 6.44 3.66
CA ILE A 113 -12.78 7.64 3.73
C ILE A 113 -11.57 7.48 2.82
N THR A 114 -11.38 8.46 1.94
CA THR A 114 -10.25 8.53 1.01
C THR A 114 -9.31 9.67 1.37
N TRP A 115 -8.08 9.60 0.88
CA TRP A 115 -7.08 10.67 1.01
C TRP A 115 -7.17 11.73 -0.10
N GLY A 116 -8.38 12.03 -0.59
CA GLY A 116 -8.65 13.17 -1.47
C GLY A 116 -9.58 12.87 -2.65
N TRP A 117 -9.42 11.69 -3.24
CA TRP A 117 -10.15 11.25 -4.42
C TRP A 117 -11.62 10.94 -4.12
N ARG A 118 -12.50 11.09 -5.11
CA ARG A 118 -13.97 11.06 -4.92
C ARG A 118 -14.68 9.92 -5.62
N SER A 119 -13.99 9.23 -6.52
CA SER A 119 -14.55 8.23 -7.39
C SER A 119 -13.50 7.20 -7.75
N HIS A 120 -13.95 6.01 -8.12
CA HIS A 120 -13.13 4.95 -8.66
C HIS A 120 -13.77 4.45 -9.96
N PRO A 121 -13.00 4.20 -11.03
CA PRO A 121 -13.56 3.86 -12.34
C PRO A 121 -14.38 2.56 -12.35
N PHE A 122 -14.03 1.59 -11.50
CA PHE A 122 -14.68 0.26 -11.48
C PHE A 122 -15.55 0.01 -10.26
N CYS A 123 -15.51 0.89 -9.25
CA CYS A 123 -16.18 0.66 -7.98
C CYS A 123 -17.10 1.81 -7.65
N LYS A 124 -18.35 1.48 -7.33
CA LYS A 124 -19.32 2.43 -6.79
C LYS A 124 -19.38 2.25 -5.28
N ALA A 125 -19.03 3.30 -4.56
CA ALA A 125 -19.13 3.36 -3.11
C ALA A 125 -19.32 4.81 -2.68
N ASN A 126 -19.74 5.01 -1.43
CA ASN A 126 -19.81 6.33 -0.83
C ASN A 126 -18.40 6.78 -0.40
N PHE A 127 -17.64 7.35 -1.34
CA PHE A 127 -16.30 7.85 -1.10
C PHE A 127 -16.31 9.23 -0.43
N ILE A 128 -15.67 9.32 0.73
CA ILE A 128 -15.65 10.50 1.59
C ILE A 128 -14.23 11.07 1.63
N PRO A 129 -13.89 12.06 0.80
CA PRO A 129 -12.55 12.62 0.77
C PRO A 129 -12.26 13.43 2.02
N LEU A 130 -11.27 13.00 2.80
CA LEU A 130 -10.85 13.66 4.03
C LEU A 130 -9.32 13.73 4.10
N PRO A 131 -8.77 14.70 4.85
CA PRO A 131 -7.33 14.77 5.04
C PRO A 131 -6.85 13.57 5.87
N SER A 132 -5.75 12.95 5.46
CA SER A 132 -5.12 11.85 6.19
C SER A 132 -4.55 12.35 7.52
N PRO A 133 -4.90 11.73 8.67
CA PRO A 133 -4.31 12.06 9.95
C PRO A 133 -2.80 11.85 9.96
N LEU A 134 -2.30 10.84 9.23
CA LEU A 134 -0.87 10.51 9.15
C LEU A 134 -0.09 11.60 8.39
N LEU A 135 -0.58 11.97 7.21
CA LEU A 135 0.07 12.95 6.33
C LEU A 135 0.04 14.37 6.90
N SER A 136 -0.83 14.63 7.87
CA SER A 136 -1.03 15.95 8.47
C SER A 136 -0.10 16.27 9.65
N ARG A 137 0.82 15.35 10.04
CA ARG A 137 1.57 15.46 11.31
C ARG A 137 2.92 16.16 11.19
N ARG A 138 3.55 16.12 10.02
CA ARG A 138 4.97 16.49 9.87
C ARG A 138 5.22 17.15 8.52
N SER A 139 6.18 18.07 8.53
CA SER A 139 6.70 18.75 7.34
C SER A 139 8.20 18.52 7.22
N HIS A 140 8.73 18.76 6.01
CA HIS A 140 10.16 18.77 5.75
C HIS A 140 10.89 19.79 6.64
N CYS A 141 12.05 19.39 7.15
CA CYS A 141 12.94 20.25 7.92
C CYS A 141 14.35 20.38 7.33
N GLY A 142 14.72 19.56 6.32
CA GLY A 142 15.88 19.76 5.45
C GLY A 142 17.22 19.99 6.17
N ARG A 143 17.55 19.15 7.15
CA ARG A 143 18.72 19.35 8.03
C ARG A 143 19.93 18.49 7.67
N SER A 144 19.78 17.52 6.77
CA SER A 144 20.81 16.55 6.41
C SER A 144 21.22 16.70 4.96
N GLU A 145 22.47 16.34 4.66
CA GLU A 145 23.05 16.29 3.30
C GLU A 145 22.84 14.92 2.62
N GLU A 146 21.98 14.07 3.18
CA GLU A 146 21.78 12.71 2.69
C GLU A 146 20.71 12.65 1.61
N LEU A 147 20.98 11.76 0.67
CA LEU A 147 20.00 11.24 -0.27
C LEU A 147 19.45 9.95 0.34
N LEU A 148 18.19 9.98 0.79
CA LEU A 148 17.53 8.80 1.34
C LEU A 148 16.90 8.01 0.20
N PHE A 149 17.41 6.82 -0.10
CA PHE A 149 16.83 5.94 -1.10
C PHE A 149 16.04 4.84 -0.40
N ILE A 150 14.71 4.83 -0.55
CA ILE A 150 13.82 3.81 0.00
C ILE A 150 13.44 2.87 -1.15
N GLY A 151 13.87 1.62 -1.05
CA GLY A 151 13.58 0.59 -2.04
C GLY A 151 12.22 -0.05 -1.83
N ALA A 152 11.59 -0.42 -2.95
CA ALA A 152 10.37 -1.20 -3.01
C ALA A 152 10.61 -2.62 -2.49
N SER A 153 9.55 -3.25 -1.97
CA SER A 153 9.54 -4.71 -1.78
C SER A 153 9.85 -5.45 -3.08
N ALA A 154 10.29 -6.69 -2.97
CA ALA A 154 10.51 -7.56 -4.10
C ALA A 154 9.88 -8.91 -3.78
N PRO A 155 8.53 -9.00 -3.75
CA PRO A 155 7.87 -10.23 -3.34
C PRO A 155 8.25 -11.37 -4.30
N LEU A 156 8.65 -12.53 -3.77
CA LEU A 156 9.09 -13.66 -4.60
C LEU A 156 7.96 -14.28 -5.43
N VAL A 157 6.72 -14.09 -4.96
CA VAL A 157 5.52 -14.61 -5.59
C VAL A 157 4.53 -13.47 -5.71
N ARG A 158 3.97 -13.27 -6.92
CA ARG A 158 2.88 -12.32 -7.13
C ARG A 158 1.69 -12.74 -6.27
N GLN A 159 1.17 -11.82 -5.48
CA GLN A 159 -0.10 -12.03 -4.78
C GLN A 159 -1.24 -11.81 -5.75
N ALA A 160 -2.22 -12.71 -5.77
CA ALA A 160 -3.44 -12.52 -6.55
C ALA A 160 -4.19 -11.27 -6.03
N TRP A 161 -4.74 -10.47 -6.96
CA TRP A 161 -5.51 -9.24 -6.65
C TRP A 161 -4.74 -8.10 -5.98
N ASP A 162 -3.43 -8.05 -6.20
CA ASP A 162 -2.59 -6.88 -5.92
C ASP A 162 -2.03 -6.30 -7.24
N ASN A 163 -1.70 -5.01 -7.24
CA ASN A 163 -1.23 -4.27 -8.42
C ASN A 163 0.29 -4.40 -8.65
N TRP A 164 0.95 -5.29 -7.90
CA TRP A 164 2.38 -5.53 -8.03
C TRP A 164 2.75 -6.01 -9.43
N PRO A 165 3.92 -5.57 -9.96
CA PRO A 165 4.46 -6.06 -11.21
C PRO A 165 4.53 -7.59 -11.25
N GLU A 166 4.45 -8.16 -12.47
CA GLU A 166 4.68 -9.59 -12.68
C GLU A 166 6.04 -10.04 -12.12
N THR A 167 6.19 -11.33 -11.82
CA THR A 167 7.42 -11.89 -11.23
C THR A 167 8.69 -11.53 -12.01
N ARG A 168 8.61 -11.41 -13.34
CA ARG A 168 9.73 -10.91 -14.17
C ARG A 168 10.04 -9.43 -13.92
N GLY A 169 9.00 -8.61 -13.75
CA GLY A 169 9.11 -7.22 -13.34
C GLY A 169 9.83 -7.06 -12.00
N ILE A 170 9.59 -7.95 -11.03
CA ILE A 170 10.24 -7.89 -9.71
C ILE A 170 11.78 -7.99 -9.80
N PHE A 171 12.31 -8.82 -10.70
CA PHE A 171 13.76 -8.85 -10.96
C PHE A 171 14.28 -7.57 -11.59
N ASN A 172 13.48 -6.88 -12.42
CA ASN A 172 13.86 -5.59 -12.98
C ASN A 172 14.08 -4.54 -11.89
N TYR A 173 13.37 -4.59 -10.76
CA TYR A 173 13.58 -3.64 -9.66
C TYR A 173 14.97 -3.76 -9.05
N LEU A 174 15.53 -4.96 -8.93
CA LEU A 174 16.92 -5.14 -8.48
C LEU A 174 17.91 -4.47 -9.43
N PHE A 175 17.75 -4.72 -10.73
CA PHE A 175 18.61 -4.14 -11.75
C PHE A 175 18.40 -2.63 -11.90
N PHE A 176 17.21 -2.11 -11.63
CA PHE A 176 16.95 -0.68 -11.65
C PHE A 176 17.64 0.03 -10.50
N LYS A 177 17.63 -0.56 -9.29
CA LYS A 177 18.40 -0.07 -8.14
C LYS A 177 19.89 0.00 -8.49
N GLU A 178 20.44 -1.07 -9.05
CA GLU A 178 21.83 -1.09 -9.52
C GLU A 178 22.10 -0.01 -10.58
N THR A 179 21.27 0.07 -11.62
CA THR A 179 21.41 1.04 -12.71
C THR A 179 21.36 2.48 -12.20
N PHE A 180 20.43 2.78 -11.29
CA PHE A 180 20.33 4.09 -10.64
C PHE A 180 21.62 4.42 -9.88
N LEU A 181 22.10 3.50 -9.04
CA LEU A 181 23.31 3.71 -8.25
C LEU A 181 24.56 3.88 -9.13
N ILE A 182 24.73 3.08 -10.19
CA ILE A 182 25.82 3.25 -11.16
C ILE A 182 25.75 4.63 -11.82
N ALA A 183 24.57 5.00 -12.34
CA ALA A 183 24.38 6.25 -13.07
C ALA A 183 24.52 7.49 -12.17
N LEU A 184 24.28 7.36 -10.86
CA LEU A 184 24.39 8.43 -9.88
C LEU A 184 25.85 8.90 -9.69
N GLY A 185 26.81 7.98 -9.87
CA GLY A 185 28.25 8.26 -9.78
C GLY A 185 28.79 8.33 -8.36
N GLU A 186 30.09 8.07 -8.21
CA GLU A 186 30.76 7.81 -6.92
C GLU A 186 30.52 8.90 -5.87
N LYS A 187 30.67 10.18 -6.25
CA LYS A 187 30.52 11.33 -5.34
C LYS A 187 29.16 11.40 -4.65
N LEU A 188 28.10 10.98 -5.35
CA LEU A 188 26.73 11.04 -4.84
C LEU A 188 26.33 9.74 -4.16
N ILE A 189 26.89 8.59 -4.56
CA ILE A 189 26.70 7.30 -3.87
C ILE A 189 27.08 7.42 -2.38
N GLU A 190 28.15 8.15 -2.04
CA GLU A 190 28.57 8.38 -0.65
C GLU A 190 27.50 9.11 0.20
N LYS A 191 26.60 9.85 -0.45
CA LYS A 191 25.48 10.55 0.20
C LYS A 191 24.25 9.67 0.33
N VAL A 192 24.22 8.51 -0.33
CA VAL A 192 23.08 7.59 -0.31
C VAL A 192 23.00 6.90 1.05
N LEU A 193 21.83 6.98 1.66
CA LEU A 193 21.40 6.16 2.77
C LEU A 193 20.27 5.26 2.26
N TYR A 194 20.57 3.98 2.07
CA TYR A 194 19.65 3.03 1.46
C TYR A 194 18.79 2.31 2.50
N ARG A 195 17.46 2.31 2.32
CA ARG A 195 16.52 1.54 3.14
C ARG A 195 15.94 0.39 2.31
N PRO A 196 16.38 -0.86 2.52
CA PRO A 196 15.79 -2.03 1.86
C PRO A 196 14.42 -2.35 2.42
N GLN A 197 13.50 -2.87 1.62
CA GLN A 197 12.26 -3.42 2.13
C GLN A 197 12.46 -4.90 2.51
N LEU A 198 12.74 -5.14 3.79
CA LEU A 198 12.97 -6.48 4.34
C LEU A 198 11.67 -7.04 4.92
N GLY A 199 11.37 -8.31 4.65
CA GLY A 199 10.22 -9.02 5.21
C GLY A 199 10.07 -10.42 4.63
N GLU A 200 9.34 -11.29 5.33
CA GLU A 200 9.04 -12.64 4.84
C GLU A 200 8.38 -12.59 3.46
N GLY A 201 8.78 -13.51 2.58
CA GLY A 201 8.28 -13.56 1.20
C GLY A 201 8.91 -12.56 0.22
N ASN A 202 9.80 -11.67 0.68
CA ASN A 202 10.57 -10.78 -0.21
C ASN A 202 11.95 -11.35 -0.54
N LEU A 203 12.43 -11.04 -1.74
CA LEU A 203 13.80 -11.28 -2.13
C LEU A 203 14.73 -10.38 -1.31
N ASN A 204 15.73 -10.99 -0.68
CA ASN A 204 16.76 -10.23 0.02
C ASN A 204 17.77 -9.66 -0.98
N GLU A 205 17.62 -8.39 -1.32
CA GLU A 205 18.44 -7.66 -2.29
C GLU A 205 19.78 -7.17 -1.73
N LEU A 206 19.94 -7.13 -0.39
CA LEU A 206 21.14 -6.57 0.24
C LEU A 206 22.44 -7.26 -0.21
N PRO A 207 22.54 -8.61 -0.22
CA PRO A 207 23.76 -9.28 -0.70
C PRO A 207 24.13 -8.90 -2.14
N PHE A 208 23.13 -8.70 -3.00
CA PHE A 208 23.34 -8.31 -4.39
C PHE A 208 23.90 -6.89 -4.50
N LEU A 209 23.31 -5.94 -3.77
CA LEU A 209 23.74 -4.54 -3.78
C LEU A 209 25.09 -4.36 -3.08
N GLN A 210 25.32 -4.99 -1.93
CA GLN A 210 26.57 -4.89 -1.18
C GLN A 210 27.77 -5.49 -1.92
N ALA A 211 27.56 -6.53 -2.73
CA ALA A 211 28.62 -7.07 -3.58
C ALA A 211 29.12 -6.06 -4.63
N ARG A 212 28.28 -5.11 -5.06
CA ARG A 212 28.58 -4.09 -6.08
C ARG A 212 28.95 -2.74 -5.47
N PHE A 213 28.34 -2.41 -4.34
CA PHE A 213 28.53 -1.18 -3.60
C PHE A 213 28.88 -1.49 -2.14
N PRO A 214 30.11 -1.96 -1.85
CA PRO A 214 30.50 -2.41 -0.50
C PRO A 214 30.36 -1.33 0.58
N ASN A 215 30.47 -0.06 0.19
CA ASN A 215 30.39 1.09 1.09
C ASN A 215 28.98 1.73 1.16
N LEU A 216 27.97 1.11 0.54
CA LEU A 216 26.60 1.63 0.57
C LEU A 216 26.06 1.62 2.01
N ARG A 217 25.72 2.80 2.52
CA ARG A 217 25.19 2.96 3.88
C ARG A 217 23.75 2.45 3.93
N ILE A 218 23.47 1.58 4.91
CA ILE A 218 22.13 1.00 5.10
C ILE A 218 21.41 1.68 6.26
N LEU A 219 20.13 1.98 6.07
CA LEU A 219 19.21 2.38 7.12
C LEU A 219 18.50 1.13 7.66
N ASP A 220 18.63 0.88 8.95
CA ASP A 220 18.05 -0.26 9.67
C ASP A 220 16.80 0.12 10.50
N VAL A 221 16.40 1.39 10.48
CA VAL A 221 15.20 1.89 11.15
C VAL A 221 14.09 2.26 10.16
N LEU A 222 12.91 2.57 10.69
CA LEU A 222 11.78 3.09 9.91
C LEU A 222 12.20 4.33 9.08
N PRO A 223 11.86 4.39 7.78
CA PRO A 223 12.30 5.46 6.88
C PRO A 223 11.81 6.85 7.29
N GLU A 224 10.64 6.95 7.94
CA GLU A 224 10.06 8.19 8.43
C GLU A 224 10.92 8.88 9.50
N LYS A 225 11.86 8.16 10.13
CA LYS A 225 12.83 8.78 11.05
C LYS A 225 13.85 9.66 10.32
N ARG A 226 14.07 9.44 9.03
CA ARG A 226 15.07 10.17 8.22
C ARG A 226 14.43 11.02 7.13
N LEU A 227 13.32 10.56 6.56
CA LEU A 227 12.61 11.19 5.43
C LEU A 227 12.46 12.72 5.58
N TYR A 228 11.98 13.21 6.72
CA TYR A 228 11.70 14.63 6.90
C TYR A 228 12.96 15.50 6.97
N SER A 229 14.11 14.91 7.31
CA SER A 229 15.39 15.61 7.45
C SER A 229 16.29 15.52 6.22
N SER A 230 16.04 14.56 5.33
CA SER A 230 16.87 14.32 4.15
C SER A 230 16.87 15.50 3.18
N ARG A 231 17.99 15.67 2.46
CA ARG A 231 18.12 16.66 1.39
C ARG A 231 17.20 16.32 0.23
N LEU A 232 17.18 15.03 -0.13
CA LEU A 232 16.41 14.46 -1.22
C LEU A 232 15.99 13.03 -0.87
N VAL A 233 14.77 12.65 -1.24
CA VAL A 233 14.26 11.28 -1.14
C VAL A 233 14.15 10.67 -2.53
N ILE A 234 14.60 9.43 -2.65
CA ILE A 234 14.45 8.60 -3.84
C ILE A 234 13.51 7.45 -3.53
N LEU A 235 12.50 7.26 -4.37
CA LEU A 235 11.55 6.14 -4.32
C LEU A 235 11.55 5.42 -5.66
N ASP A 236 11.58 4.10 -5.66
CA ASP A 236 11.51 3.30 -6.88
C ASP A 236 10.12 2.71 -7.14
N ASN A 237 9.10 3.07 -6.37
CA ASN A 237 7.72 2.61 -6.56
C ASN A 237 6.65 3.63 -6.13
N PRO A 238 5.40 3.50 -6.63
CA PRO A 238 4.24 4.27 -6.19
C PRO A 238 3.71 3.77 -4.84
N SER A 239 4.52 3.90 -3.78
CA SER A 239 4.18 3.44 -2.42
C SER A 239 3.55 4.54 -1.56
N THR A 240 3.08 4.17 -0.38
CA THR A 240 2.65 5.12 0.66
C THR A 240 3.72 6.17 0.97
N MET A 241 5.01 5.84 0.77
CA MET A 241 6.10 6.79 0.97
C MET A 241 6.08 7.95 -0.03
N LEU A 242 5.53 7.76 -1.24
CA LEU A 242 5.27 8.83 -2.20
C LEU A 242 4.33 9.86 -1.58
N SER A 243 3.15 9.41 -1.12
CA SER A 243 2.16 10.29 -0.49
C SER A 243 2.71 10.97 0.75
N ILE A 244 3.48 10.26 1.60
CA ILE A 244 4.14 10.85 2.78
C ILE A 244 5.13 11.93 2.37
N SER A 245 6.01 11.65 1.40
CA SER A 245 7.08 12.56 0.99
C SER A 245 6.50 13.84 0.36
N LEU A 246 5.55 13.70 -0.58
CA LEU A 246 4.94 14.83 -1.27
C LEU A 246 4.04 15.66 -0.33
N ALA A 247 3.23 15.03 0.53
CA ALA A 247 2.39 15.76 1.49
C ALA A 247 3.21 16.53 2.53
N ALA A 248 4.36 15.99 2.94
CA ALA A 248 5.29 16.65 3.84
C ALA A 248 6.16 17.72 3.15
N ASN A 249 5.99 17.92 1.84
CA ASN A 249 6.78 18.83 1.01
C ASN A 249 8.29 18.54 1.06
N VAL A 250 8.67 17.27 1.12
CA VAL A 250 10.08 16.83 1.06
C VAL A 250 10.49 16.74 -0.41
N PRO A 251 11.67 17.23 -0.82
CA PRO A 251 12.16 17.00 -2.18
C PRO A 251 12.23 15.51 -2.51
N THR A 252 11.55 15.11 -3.58
CA THR A 252 11.40 13.70 -3.97
C THR A 252 11.70 13.53 -5.45
N ILE A 253 12.51 12.53 -5.79
CA ILE A 253 12.57 11.97 -7.13
C ILE A 253 12.12 10.51 -7.07
N CYS A 254 11.37 10.11 -8.08
CA CYS A 254 10.76 8.81 -8.20
C CYS A 254 11.18 8.15 -9.50
N PHE A 255 11.33 6.83 -9.51
CA PHE A 255 11.47 6.11 -10.76
C PHE A 255 10.81 4.73 -10.77
N TRP A 256 10.01 4.47 -11.79
CA TRP A 256 9.48 3.13 -12.11
C TRP A 256 8.92 3.19 -13.51
N LYS A 257 8.77 2.03 -14.17
CA LYS A 257 8.06 1.97 -15.45
C LYS A 257 6.56 2.00 -15.19
N PRO A 258 5.80 2.98 -15.72
CA PRO A 258 4.36 3.02 -15.50
C PRO A 258 3.64 1.76 -15.98
N VAL A 259 4.10 1.14 -17.09
CA VAL A 259 3.53 -0.11 -17.61
C VAL A 259 3.63 -1.30 -16.66
N ASP A 260 4.55 -1.25 -15.68
CA ASP A 260 4.68 -2.32 -14.69
C ASP A 260 3.61 -2.20 -13.58
N TRP A 261 2.85 -1.09 -13.54
CA TRP A 261 1.81 -0.82 -12.55
C TRP A 261 0.46 -0.61 -13.22
N GLU A 262 -0.52 -1.44 -12.86
CA GLU A 262 -1.89 -1.30 -13.35
C GLU A 262 -2.61 -0.17 -12.59
N MET A 263 -2.46 1.05 -13.10
CA MET A 263 -3.01 2.29 -12.53
C MET A 263 -4.21 2.79 -13.31
N THR A 264 -5.10 3.54 -12.65
CA THR A 264 -6.24 4.20 -13.28
C THR A 264 -5.79 5.30 -14.26
N ASP A 265 -6.63 5.64 -15.22
CA ASP A 265 -6.34 6.72 -16.18
C ASP A 265 -6.15 8.06 -15.46
N GLU A 266 -6.95 8.31 -14.42
CA GLU A 266 -6.83 9.51 -13.57
C GLU A 266 -5.48 9.57 -12.86
N ALA A 267 -5.02 8.45 -12.30
CA ALA A 267 -3.70 8.37 -11.68
C ALA A 267 -2.58 8.56 -12.71
N ASN A 268 -2.70 7.94 -13.89
CA ASN A 268 -1.74 8.08 -14.98
C ASN A 268 -1.61 9.54 -15.47
N MET A 269 -2.72 10.29 -15.52
CA MET A 269 -2.66 11.73 -15.82
C MET A 269 -1.83 12.48 -14.78
N LEU A 270 -2.02 12.21 -13.49
CA LEU A 270 -1.25 12.86 -12.42
C LEU A 270 0.24 12.43 -12.45
N TYR A 271 0.53 11.16 -12.71
CA TYR A 271 1.90 10.69 -12.93
C TYR A 271 2.57 11.39 -14.11
N GLY A 272 1.84 11.65 -15.20
CA GLY A 272 2.34 12.44 -16.34
C GLY A 272 2.73 13.87 -15.95
N ARG A 273 2.00 14.50 -15.03
CA ARG A 273 2.36 15.83 -14.49
C ARG A 273 3.59 15.76 -13.60
N LEU A 274 3.69 14.76 -12.73
CA LEU A 274 4.91 14.51 -11.94
C LEU A 274 6.12 14.23 -12.84
N ASN A 275 5.93 13.53 -13.96
CA ASN A 275 6.99 13.28 -14.93
C ASN A 275 7.44 14.57 -15.64
N THR A 276 6.49 15.40 -16.08
CA THR A 276 6.77 16.70 -16.72
C THR A 276 7.51 17.65 -15.78
N ALA A 277 7.22 17.60 -14.47
CA ALA A 277 7.93 18.36 -13.45
C ALA A 277 9.34 17.81 -13.11
N GLY A 278 9.70 16.63 -13.62
CA GLY A 278 10.94 15.93 -13.28
C GLY A 278 10.94 15.31 -11.87
N ILE A 279 9.77 15.08 -11.29
CA ILE A 279 9.59 14.34 -10.02
C ILE A 279 9.63 12.83 -10.33
N LEU A 280 8.92 12.37 -11.37
CA LEU A 280 8.84 10.96 -11.74
C LEU A 280 9.61 10.66 -13.03
N HIS A 281 10.38 9.58 -13.07
CA HIS A 281 11.08 9.11 -14.26
C HIS A 281 10.70 7.66 -14.57
N SER A 282 10.59 7.32 -15.86
CA SER A 282 10.34 5.93 -16.28
C SER A 282 11.60 5.06 -16.32
N ASP A 283 12.76 5.67 -16.11
CA ASP A 283 14.08 5.07 -16.27
C ASP A 283 15.00 5.48 -15.09
N PRO A 284 15.66 4.52 -14.42
CA PRO A 284 16.57 4.80 -13.32
C PRO A 284 17.75 5.70 -13.71
N ALA A 285 18.30 5.57 -14.92
CA ALA A 285 19.42 6.42 -15.33
C ALA A 285 18.98 7.88 -15.55
N SER A 286 17.77 8.10 -16.05
CA SER A 286 17.18 9.44 -16.13
C SER A 286 16.95 10.07 -14.76
N ALA A 287 16.50 9.30 -13.78
CA ALA A 287 16.36 9.79 -12.41
C ALA A 287 17.71 10.18 -11.82
N ALA A 288 18.74 9.34 -11.98
CA ALA A 288 20.09 9.62 -11.50
C ALA A 288 20.68 10.90 -12.13
N ARG A 289 20.50 11.10 -13.44
CA ARG A 289 20.89 12.35 -14.12
C ARG A 289 20.16 13.56 -13.54
N LYS A 290 18.86 13.43 -13.25
CA LYS A 290 18.11 14.51 -12.62
C LYS A 290 18.66 14.83 -11.25
N VAL A 291 19.00 13.82 -10.44
CA VAL A 291 19.66 14.02 -9.14
C VAL A 291 20.97 14.81 -9.30
N GLN A 292 21.83 14.41 -10.24
CA GLN A 292 23.10 15.11 -10.50
C GLN A 292 22.89 16.57 -10.89
N GLU A 293 21.92 16.83 -11.77
CA GLU A 293 21.55 18.17 -12.23
C GLU A 293 21.11 19.07 -11.07
N ILE A 294 20.21 18.56 -10.20
CA ILE A 294 19.64 19.37 -9.12
C ILE A 294 20.49 19.38 -7.86
N TRP A 295 21.48 18.48 -7.73
CA TRP A 295 22.22 18.32 -6.48
C TRP A 295 22.82 19.64 -5.95
N PRO A 296 23.40 20.53 -6.79
CA PRO A 296 23.89 21.82 -6.32
C PRO A 296 22.84 22.67 -5.61
N ASP A 297 21.58 22.64 -6.08
CA ASP A 297 20.46 23.40 -5.51
C ASP A 297 19.12 22.63 -5.57
N VAL A 298 19.00 21.63 -4.68
CA VAL A 298 17.79 20.80 -4.58
C VAL A 298 16.58 21.64 -4.14
N GLN A 299 16.80 22.61 -3.26
CA GLN A 299 15.72 23.46 -2.74
C GLN A 299 15.19 24.43 -3.81
N GLY A 300 16.07 25.04 -4.61
CA GLY A 300 15.67 25.89 -5.72
C GLY A 300 14.85 25.15 -6.78
N TRP A 301 15.28 23.94 -7.16
CA TRP A 301 14.46 23.09 -8.05
C TRP A 301 13.11 22.75 -7.41
N TRP A 302 13.12 22.30 -6.15
CA TRP A 302 11.91 21.85 -5.47
C TRP A 302 10.91 22.99 -5.27
N ALA A 303 11.39 24.21 -4.98
CA ALA A 303 10.57 25.40 -4.78
C ALA A 303 10.04 26.01 -6.09
N SER A 304 10.48 25.53 -7.26
CA SER A 304 9.99 26.02 -8.54
C SER A 304 8.49 25.80 -8.72
N GLU A 305 7.82 26.73 -9.40
CA GLU A 305 6.36 26.72 -9.52
C GLU A 305 5.84 25.46 -10.22
N ASN A 306 6.55 24.97 -11.26
CA ASN A 306 6.18 23.76 -11.98
C ASN A 306 6.18 22.52 -11.06
N VAL A 307 7.24 22.35 -10.27
CA VAL A 307 7.39 21.22 -9.33
C VAL A 307 6.35 21.29 -8.22
N GLN A 308 6.15 22.47 -7.64
CA GLN A 308 5.18 22.67 -6.58
C GLN A 308 3.73 22.50 -7.07
N ALA A 309 3.41 22.93 -8.28
CA ALA A 309 2.10 22.74 -8.89
C ALA A 309 1.79 21.24 -9.07
N ALA A 310 2.68 20.48 -9.71
CA ALA A 310 2.51 19.04 -9.89
C ALA A 310 2.35 18.29 -8.56
N ARG A 311 3.16 18.65 -7.55
CA ARG A 311 3.04 18.10 -6.19
C ARG A 311 1.68 18.41 -5.55
N ARG A 312 1.22 19.67 -5.61
CA ARG A 312 -0.08 20.08 -5.02
C ARG A 312 -1.25 19.34 -5.66
N GLU A 313 -1.21 19.14 -6.97
CA GLU A 313 -2.25 18.40 -7.68
C GLU A 313 -2.30 16.93 -7.27
N TRP A 314 -1.15 16.26 -7.19
CA TRP A 314 -1.07 14.91 -6.62
C TRP A 314 -1.63 14.87 -5.20
N CYS A 315 -1.18 15.79 -4.33
CA CYS A 315 -1.63 15.83 -2.95
C CYS A 315 -3.12 16.08 -2.80
N ARG A 316 -3.75 16.83 -3.71
CA ARG A 316 -5.19 17.09 -3.63
C ARG A 316 -6.01 15.80 -3.80
N GLU A 317 -5.56 14.90 -4.65
CA GLU A 317 -6.31 13.69 -5.02
C GLU A 317 -5.87 12.45 -4.23
N HIS A 318 -4.56 12.28 -3.96
CA HIS A 318 -4.03 11.02 -3.38
C HIS A 318 -3.23 11.19 -2.09
N ALA A 319 -3.05 12.42 -1.60
CA ALA A 319 -2.29 12.67 -0.38
C ALA A 319 -2.82 13.88 0.40
N TYR A 320 -4.15 14.02 0.48
CA TYR A 320 -4.77 15.18 1.10
C TYR A 320 -4.40 15.25 2.57
N SER A 321 -3.85 16.39 2.98
CA SER A 321 -3.43 16.65 4.35
C SER A 321 -3.94 18.01 4.80
N SER A 322 -4.16 18.17 6.11
CA SER A 322 -4.58 19.42 6.71
C SER A 322 -4.20 19.46 8.18
N PRO A 323 -3.62 20.56 8.69
CA PRO A 323 -3.37 20.72 10.13
C PRO A 323 -4.66 20.68 10.96
N HIS A 324 -5.82 20.90 10.33
CA HIS A 324 -7.15 20.85 10.94
C HIS A 324 -7.89 19.54 10.66
N TRP A 325 -7.18 18.45 10.32
CA TRP A 325 -7.80 17.19 9.89
C TRP A 325 -8.86 16.70 10.87
N LEU A 326 -8.62 16.78 12.18
CA LEU A 326 -9.55 16.27 13.19
C LEU A 326 -10.89 17.00 13.16
N TRP A 327 -10.86 18.33 13.01
CA TRP A 327 -12.07 19.13 12.92
C TRP A 327 -12.84 18.87 11.63
N ILE A 328 -12.12 18.70 10.51
CA ILE A 328 -12.73 18.35 9.22
C ILE A 328 -13.42 16.98 9.33
N TRP A 329 -12.78 16.00 9.96
CA TRP A 329 -13.37 14.68 10.20
C TRP A 329 -14.63 14.76 11.06
N ILE A 330 -14.55 15.40 12.24
CA ILE A 330 -15.71 15.51 13.15
C ILE A 330 -16.89 16.17 12.44
N ARG A 331 -16.64 17.28 11.73
CA ARG A 331 -17.69 18.00 10.99
C ARG A 331 -18.32 17.12 9.92
N THR A 332 -17.51 16.45 9.09
CA THR A 332 -18.04 15.62 8.01
C THR A 332 -18.80 14.42 8.56
N LEU A 333 -18.25 13.71 9.54
CA LEU A 333 -18.85 12.49 10.08
C LEU A 333 -20.13 12.77 10.89
N TRP A 334 -20.25 13.94 11.51
CA TRP A 334 -21.49 14.35 12.19
C TRP A 334 -22.59 14.71 11.19
N GLN A 335 -22.24 15.20 10.00
CA GLN A 335 -23.21 15.56 8.95
C GLN A 335 -23.66 14.38 8.09
N LEU A 336 -23.17 13.17 8.36
CA LEU A 336 -23.59 11.99 7.62
C LEU A 336 -25.02 11.60 8.03
N GLU A 337 -25.96 11.89 7.15
CA GLU A 337 -27.31 11.35 7.17
C GLU A 337 -27.36 10.11 6.27
N LEU A 338 -27.94 9.02 6.77
CA LEU A 338 -28.24 7.87 5.92
C LEU A 338 -29.39 8.24 4.99
N VAL A 339 -29.14 8.22 3.69
CA VAL A 339 -30.20 8.20 2.70
C VAL A 339 -30.62 6.74 2.56
N GLU A 340 -31.78 6.38 3.10
CA GLU A 340 -32.39 5.08 2.79
C GLU A 340 -32.72 5.06 1.29
N GLU A 341 -32.07 4.21 0.51
CA GLU A 341 -32.55 3.92 -0.84
C GLU A 341 -33.92 3.24 -0.73
N PRO A 342 -34.95 3.71 -1.45
CA PRO A 342 -36.23 3.02 -1.48
C PRO A 342 -36.04 1.65 -2.11
N VAL A 343 -36.40 0.61 -1.34
CA VAL A 343 -36.36 -0.82 -1.69
C VAL A 343 -37.10 -1.13 -2.99
#